data_AF-K7MIM8-F1
#
_entry.id   AF-K7MIM8-F1
#
_cell.length_a   1.000
_cell.length_b   1.000
_cell.length_c   1.000
_cell.angle_alpha   90.00
_cell.angle_beta   90.00
_cell.angle_gamma   90.00
#
_symmetry.space_group_name_H-M   'P 1'
#
loop_
_entity.id
_entity.type
_entity.pdbx_description
1 polymer ?
#
loop_
_entity_poly.entity_id
_entity_poly.type
_entity_poly.pdbx_seq_one_letter_code
_entity_poly.pdbx_strand_id
1 'polypeptide(L)' 'MHDKGQSANVITYNSLINALCKNLHLDQAISLFKKMKEHGIQIDVPSYTILIDGLCKAGLFDEALALLSKMEDNGCI' A
#
# COMPACT_ATOMS: atom_id res chain seq x y z
N MET A 1 0.42 9.92 -28.51
CA MET A 1 0.54 9.35 -27.16
C MET A 1 2.00 9.34 -26.81
N HIS A 2 2.45 10.21 -25.91
CA HIS A 2 3.84 10.22 -25.47
C HIS A 2 4.00 9.09 -24.44
N ASP A 3 4.71 8.02 -24.82
CA ASP A 3 5.40 7.16 -23.88
C ASP A 3 6.46 8.00 -23.18
N LYS A 4 6.10 8.60 -22.06
CA LYS A 4 7.06 9.08 -21.06
C LYS A 4 6.84 8.18 -19.87
N GLY A 5 7.59 7.07 -19.83
CA GLY A 5 7.69 6.17 -18.68
C GLY A 5 8.26 6.91 -17.47
N GLN A 6 7.47 7.81 -16.89
CA GLN A 6 7.77 8.44 -15.63
C GLN A 6 7.67 7.33 -14.59
N SER A 7 8.82 6.94 -14.04
CA SER A 7 8.94 5.90 -13.03
C SER A 7 7.86 6.12 -11.96
N ALA A 8 7.04 5.10 -11.72
CA ALA A 8 5.96 5.18 -10.76
C ALA A 8 6.54 5.54 -9.38
N ASN A 9 6.09 6.66 -8.84
CA ASN A 9 6.51 7.14 -7.52
C ASN A 9 5.55 6.65 -6.43
N VAL A 10 5.87 6.95 -5.16
CA VAL A 10 5.03 6.57 -4.00
C VAL A 10 3.56 6.98 -4.18
N ILE A 11 3.29 8.16 -4.75
CA ILE A 11 1.92 8.66 -5.00
C ILE A 11 1.17 7.78 -6.01
N THR A 12 1.87 7.32 -7.06
CA THR A 12 1.31 6.45 -8.09
C THR A 12 0.90 5.10 -7.49
N TYR A 13 1.79 4.49 -6.72
CA TYR A 13 1.51 3.23 -6.02
C TYR A 13 0.38 3.39 -5.01
N ASN A 14 0.41 4.44 -4.18
CA ASN A 14 -0.65 4.71 -3.20
C ASN A 14 -2.03 4.86 -3.85
N SER A 15 -2.09 5.54 -5.00
CA SER A 15 -3.34 5.69 -5.76
C SER A 15 -3.86 4.34 -6.28
N LEU A 16 -2.98 3.50 -6.81
CA LEU A 16 -3.33 2.16 -7.30
C LEU A 16 -3.75 1.23 -6.15
N ILE A 17 -3.03 1.21 -5.04
CA ILE A 17 -3.37 0.42 -3.85
C ILE A 17 -4.74 0.83 -3.32
N ASN A 18 -5.00 2.14 -3.19
CA ASN A 18 -6.30 2.65 -2.76
C ASN A 18 -7.44 2.22 -3.70
N ALA A 19 -7.22 2.31 -5.02
CA ALA A 19 -8.20 1.87 -6.00
C ALA A 19 -8.46 0.35 -5.90
N LEU A 20 -7.42 -0.46 -5.72
CA LEU A 20 -7.54 -1.91 -5.55
C LEU A 20 -8.30 -2.26 -4.26
N CYS A 21 -7.99 -1.61 -3.13
CA CYS A 21 -8.71 -1.78 -1.87
C CYS A 21 -10.20 -1.45 -2.01
N LYS A 22 -10.55 -0.33 -2.65
CA LYS A 22 -11.95 0.08 -2.87
C LYS A 22 -12.74 -0.88 -3.75
N ASN A 23 -12.07 -1.62 -4.63
CA ASN A 23 -12.67 -2.61 -5.52
C ASN A 23 -12.49 -4.06 -5.00
N LEU A 24 -12.15 -4.24 -3.72
CA LEU A 24 -11.96 -5.54 -3.07
C LEU A 24 -10.88 -6.43 -3.70
N HIS A 25 -9.96 -5.85 -4.47
CA HIS A 25 -8.80 -6.54 -5.04
C HIS A 25 -7.60 -6.52 -4.07
N LEU A 26 -7.80 -7.01 -2.85
CA LEU A 26 -6.84 -6.88 -1.75
C LEU A 26 -5.52 -7.62 -2.00
N ASP A 27 -5.56 -8.81 -2.61
CA ASP A 27 -4.34 -9.56 -2.96
C ASP A 27 -3.42 -8.75 -3.88
N GLN A 28 -4.02 -8.05 -4.85
CA GLN A 28 -3.28 -7.18 -5.75
C GLN A 28 -2.76 -5.93 -5.01
N ALA A 29 -3.56 -5.36 -4.11
CA ALA A 29 -3.15 -4.22 -3.28
C ALA A 29 -1.94 -4.58 -2.40
N ILE A 30 -1.97 -5.73 -1.74
CA ILE A 30 -0.86 -6.27 -0.92
C ILE A 30 0.36 -6.57 -1.80
N SER A 31 0.17 -7.20 -2.96
CA SER A 31 1.26 -7.46 -3.90
C SER A 31 1.94 -6.17 -4.35
N LEU A 32 1.15 -5.14 -4.66
CA LEU A 32 1.66 -3.86 -5.12
C LEU A 32 2.41 -3.11 -3.99
N PHE A 33 1.91 -3.17 -2.75
CA PHE A 33 2.61 -2.66 -1.58
C PHE A 33 3.95 -3.37 -1.34
N LYS A 34 4.01 -4.70 -1.49
CA LYS A 34 5.28 -5.46 -1.41
C LYS A 34 6.24 -5.06 -2.54
N LYS A 35 5.73 -4.87 -3.76
CA LYS A 35 6.53 -4.39 -4.90
C LYS A 35 7.14 -3.02 -4.65
N MET A 36 6.47 -2.10 -3.94
CA MET A 36 7.08 -0.81 -3.57
C MET A 36 8.41 -1.02 -2.83
N LYS A 37 8.42 -1.92 -1.84
CA LYS A 37 9.62 -2.28 -1.09
C LYS A 37 10.70 -2.89 -1.97
N GLU A 38 10.32 -3.81 -2.87
CA GLU A 38 11.25 -4.45 -3.81
C GLU A 38 11.88 -3.48 -4.80
N HIS A 39 11.14 -2.45 -5.23
CA HIS A 39 11.64 -1.40 -6.13
C HIS A 39 12.41 -0.29 -5.40
N GLY A 40 12.63 -0.42 -4.09
CA GLY A 40 13.30 0.61 -3.29
C GLY A 40 12.49 1.90 -3.13
N ILE A 41 11.19 1.86 -3.38
CA ILE A 41 10.30 3.00 -3.15
C ILE A 41 10.06 3.09 -1.65
N GLN A 42 10.40 4.24 -1.08
CA GLN A 42 10.17 4.50 0.34
C GLN A 42 8.67 4.50 0.63
N ILE A 43 8.24 3.47 1.38
CA ILE A 43 6.89 3.37 1.91
C ILE A 43 6.77 4.38 3.05
N ASP A 44 5.75 5.23 2.98
CA ASP A 44 5.47 6.29 3.94
C ASP A 44 4.21 6.00 4.75
N VAL A 45 3.93 6.85 5.75
CA VAL A 45 2.71 6.77 6.58
C VAL A 45 1.44 6.62 5.73
N PRO A 46 1.18 7.47 4.71
CA PRO A 46 0.04 7.28 3.80
C PRO A 46 -0.04 5.90 3.15
N SER A 47 1.08 5.33 2.72
CA SER A 47 1.11 4.01 2.10
C SER A 47 0.58 2.93 3.06
N TYR A 48 1.02 2.95 4.33
CA TYR A 48 0.53 2.06 5.38
C TYR A 48 -0.96 2.29 5.64
N THR A 49 -1.35 3.54 5.86
CA THR A 49 -2.73 3.90 6.21
C THR A 49 -3.73 3.44 5.15
N ILE A 50 -3.41 3.59 3.85
CA ILE A 50 -4.28 3.16 2.75
C ILE A 50 -4.54 1.66 2.79
N LEU A 51 -3.50 0.86 2.99
CA LEU A 51 -3.64 -0.59 3.01
C LEU A 51 -4.32 -1.07 4.29
N ILE A 52 -3.99 -0.49 5.45
CA ILE A 52 -4.67 -0.78 6.74
C ILE A 52 -6.17 -0.47 6.64
N ASP A 53 -6.55 0.71 6.13
CA ASP A 53 -7.95 1.09 5.94
C ASP A 53 -8.70 0.12 5.00
N GLY A 54 -8.05 -0.28 3.89
CA GLY A 54 -8.60 -1.26 2.96
C GLY A 54 -8.84 -2.64 3.60
N LEU A 55 -7.87 -3.13 4.39
CA LEU A 55 -7.97 -4.40 5.11
C LEU A 55 -9.08 -4.36 6.18
N CYS A 56 -9.15 -3.29 6.97
CA CYS A 56 -10.21 -3.09 7.96
C CYS A 56 -11.60 -3.09 7.32
N LYS A 57 -11.78 -2.42 6.17
CA LYS A 57 -13.06 -2.39 5.45
C LYS A 57 -13.47 -3.74 4.88
N ALA A 58 -12.51 -4.62 4.62
CA ALA A 58 -12.76 -5.98 4.19
C ALA A 58 -12.95 -6.99 5.33
N GLY A 59 -12.81 -6.56 6.60
CA GLY A 59 -12.88 -7.44 7.76
C GLY A 59 -11.60 -8.25 8.02
N LEU A 60 -10.50 -7.94 7.32
CA LEU A 60 -9.19 -8.58 7.47
C LEU A 60 -8.38 -7.90 8.59
N PHE A 61 -8.87 -8.01 9.82
CA PHE A 61 -8.32 -7.29 10.98
C PHE A 61 -6.95 -7.79 11.42
N ASP A 62 -6.68 -9.09 11.32
CA ASP A 62 -5.38 -9.65 11.69
C ASP A 62 -4.27 -9.13 10.77
N GLU A 63 -4.53 -9.04 9.47
CA GLU A 63 -3.63 -8.46 8.48
C GLU A 63 -3.43 -6.96 8.71
N ALA A 64 -4.50 -6.23 9.05
CA ALA A 64 -4.44 -4.82 9.36
C ALA A 64 -3.57 -4.55 10.60
N LEU A 65 -3.75 -5.33 11.67
CA LEU A 65 -2.96 -5.24 12.90
C LEU A 65 -1.49 -5.63 12.66
N ALA A 66 -1.23 -6.69 11.89
CA ALA A 66 0.13 -7.07 11.52
C ALA A 66 0.84 -5.97 10.70
N LEU A 67 0.10 -5.21 9.90
CA LEU A 67 0.64 -4.10 9.13
C LEU A 67 0.86 -2.85 10.01
N LEU A 68 -0.02 -2.60 10.98
CA LEU A 68 0.15 -1.55 11.98
C LEU A 68 1.39 -1.80 12.85
N SER A 69 1.59 -3.03 13.33
CA SER A 69 2.80 -3.40 14.11
C SER A 69 4.09 -3.18 13.29
N LYS A 70 4.07 -3.47 11.99
CA LYS A 70 5.20 -3.14 11.10
C LYS A 70 5.43 -1.64 10.93
N MET A 71 4.39 -0.83 11.06
CA MET A 71 4.49 0.63 11.01
C MET A 71 5.18 1.16 12.28
N GLU A 72 4.87 0.58 13.45
CA GLU A 72 5.57 0.83 14.73
C GLU A 72 7.04 0.43 14.65
N ASP A 73 7.34 -0.79 14.16
CA ASP A 73 8.72 -1.28 14.00
C ASP A 73 9.58 -0.40 13.09
N ASN A 74 8.95 0.26 12.11
CA ASN A 74 9.60 1.19 11.20
C ASN A 74 9.68 2.64 11.74
N GLY A 75 9.23 2.90 12.98
CA GLY A 75 9.24 4.22 13.61
C GLY A 75 8.34 5.24 12.92
N CYS A 76 7.27 4.77 12.26
CA CYS A 76 6.32 5.61 11.54
C CYS A 76 5.16 6.12 12.42
N ILE A 77 5.05 5.63 13.66
CA ILE A 77 4.16 6.09 14.74
C ILE A 77 4.83 5.92 16.10
#